data_AF-A0A7S2Q217-F1
#
_entry.id   AF-A0A7S2Q217-F1
#
_cell.length_a   1.000
_cell.length_b   1.000
_cell.length_c   1.000
_cell.angle_alpha   90.00
_cell.angle_beta   90.00
_cell.angle_gamma   90.00
#
_symmetry.space_group_name_H-M   'P 1'
#
loop_
_entity.id
_entity.type
_entity.pdbx_description
1 polymer ?
#
loop_
_entity_poly.entity_id
_entity_poly.type
_entity_poly.pdbx_seq_one_letter_code
_entity_poly.pdbx_strand_id
1 'polypeptide(L)'
;APDSSGIDWQFSDGDWHSFGADATKQVQRAYLDYLHAQSSSGGDESIENTSGGVARRICFRTMTQTNLKTGVSREIRVVLGHPCNWTEPPERLLVQKAGVTHEITSQPLLAAVEALITGTSHVADARYPTSRCHATSCVRIHRVHRIENWALWNRYRDYARRLGDECSRRGALSGEIKPLLGSMRTFMAPKVETL
;
A
#
# COMPACT_ATOMS: atom_id res chain seq x y z
N ALA A 1 -15.34 11.53 6.80
CA ALA A 1 -14.47 10.35 6.92
C ALA A 1 -13.31 10.54 5.96
N PRO A 2 -12.06 10.21 6.34
CA PRO A 2 -10.94 10.24 5.42
C PRO A 2 -11.28 9.38 4.21
N ASP A 3 -10.89 9.84 3.02
CA ASP A 3 -11.13 9.05 1.82
C ASP A 3 -10.34 7.74 1.89
N SER A 4 -10.73 6.76 1.08
CA SER A 4 -10.06 5.46 1.07
C SER A 4 -8.64 5.50 0.52
N SER A 5 -8.16 6.64 0.01
CA SER A 5 -6.78 6.79 -0.50
C SER A 5 -5.76 6.95 0.62
N GLY A 6 -6.20 7.23 1.85
CA GLY A 6 -5.31 7.50 2.97
C GLY A 6 -4.71 8.90 2.95
N ILE A 7 -5.10 9.77 2.01
CA ILE A 7 -4.62 11.14 1.92
C ILE A 7 -5.60 12.08 2.61
N ASP A 8 -5.12 12.88 3.55
CA ASP A 8 -5.92 13.92 4.22
C ASP A 8 -5.22 15.28 4.16
N TRP A 9 -5.84 16.24 3.48
CA TRP A 9 -5.38 17.62 3.50
C TRP A 9 -5.95 18.32 4.72
N GLN A 10 -5.12 19.09 5.41
CA GLN A 10 -5.47 19.76 6.67
C GLN A 10 -5.02 21.21 6.68
N PHE A 11 -5.74 22.07 7.41
CA PHE A 11 -5.37 23.47 7.68
C PHE A 11 -5.30 23.74 9.18
N SER A 12 -4.50 24.72 9.59
CA SER A 12 -4.32 25.10 10.99
C SER A 12 -5.16 26.34 11.36
N ASP A 13 -5.89 26.27 12.47
CA ASP A 13 -6.60 27.41 13.10
C ASP A 13 -6.38 27.39 14.63
N GLY A 14 -5.16 27.07 15.04
CA GLY A 14 -4.80 26.69 16.42
C GLY A 14 -4.73 25.18 16.59
N ASP A 15 -5.67 24.46 15.97
CA ASP A 15 -5.65 23.01 15.78
C ASP A 15 -5.67 22.65 14.29
N TRP A 16 -5.32 21.40 13.98
CA TRP A 16 -5.36 20.87 12.60
C TRP A 16 -6.74 20.33 12.26
N HIS A 17 -7.31 20.82 11.17
CA HIS A 17 -8.64 20.44 10.69
C HIS A 17 -8.59 19.92 9.26
N SER A 18 -9.28 18.82 8.98
CA SER A 18 -9.38 18.27 7.63
C SER A 18 -10.18 19.18 6.71
N PHE A 19 -9.76 19.22 5.45
CA PHE A 19 -10.54 19.79 4.37
C PHE A 19 -11.82 18.95 4.15
N GLY A 20 -12.85 19.58 3.57
CA GLY A 20 -14.01 18.82 3.07
C GLY A 20 -13.59 17.90 1.92
N ALA A 21 -14.26 16.76 1.76
CA ALA A 21 -13.85 15.70 0.82
C ALA A 21 -13.63 16.19 -0.62
N ASP A 22 -14.51 17.06 -1.13
CA ASP A 22 -14.36 17.63 -2.49
C ASP A 22 -13.16 18.57 -2.58
N ALA A 23 -12.94 19.37 -1.55
CA ALA A 23 -11.79 20.25 -1.44
C ALA A 23 -10.49 19.44 -1.37
N THR A 24 -10.44 18.36 -0.58
CA THR A 24 -9.31 17.44 -0.52
C THR A 24 -8.96 16.90 -1.89
N LYS A 25 -9.93 16.41 -2.67
CA LYS A 25 -9.69 15.88 -4.03
C LYS A 25 -9.15 16.95 -4.98
N GLN A 26 -9.73 18.15 -4.95
CA GLN A 26 -9.31 19.25 -5.81
C GLN A 26 -7.88 19.70 -5.47
N VAL A 27 -7.58 19.89 -4.19
CA VAL A 27 -6.26 20.29 -3.68
C VAL A 27 -5.23 19.22 -4.00
N GLN A 28 -5.57 17.94 -3.79
CA GLN A 28 -4.69 16.82 -4.10
C GLN A 28 -4.33 16.79 -5.59
N ARG A 29 -5.31 16.91 -6.49
CA ARG A 29 -5.07 16.91 -7.93
C ARG A 29 -4.14 18.06 -8.33
N ALA A 30 -4.46 19.27 -7.90
CA ALA A 30 -3.67 20.46 -8.21
C ALA A 30 -2.26 20.40 -7.62
N TYR A 31 -2.10 19.82 -6.43
CA TYR A 31 -0.78 19.63 -5.83
C TYR A 31 0.07 18.64 -6.62
N LEU A 32 -0.51 17.54 -7.10
CA LEU A 32 0.20 16.61 -7.98
C LEU A 32 0.60 17.28 -9.30
N ASP A 33 -0.30 18.06 -9.91
CA ASP A 33 0.00 18.83 -11.12
C ASP A 33 1.14 19.83 -10.87
N TYR A 34 1.13 20.52 -9.72
CA TYR A 34 2.22 21.40 -9.27
C TYR A 34 3.56 20.66 -9.15
N LEU A 35 3.59 19.49 -8.49
CA LEU A 35 4.80 18.68 -8.34
C LEU A 35 5.34 18.19 -9.70
N HIS A 36 4.45 17.78 -10.60
CA HIS A 36 4.83 17.36 -11.95
C HIS A 36 5.41 18.51 -12.76
N ALA A 37 4.79 19.68 -12.68
CA ALA A 37 5.21 20.84 -13.46
C ALA A 37 6.43 21.57 -12.86
N GLN A 38 6.76 21.39 -11.59
CA GLN A 38 8.10 21.76 -11.07
C GLN A 38 9.22 21.00 -11.80
N SER A 39 8.95 19.78 -12.28
CA SER A 39 9.89 19.01 -13.09
C SER A 39 9.93 19.46 -14.56
N SER A 40 9.02 20.35 -14.97
CA SER A 40 8.82 20.77 -16.36
C SER A 40 8.25 22.19 -16.39
N SER A 41 9.04 23.15 -15.87
CA SER A 41 8.87 24.62 -15.96
C SER A 41 7.50 25.12 -16.47
N GLY A 42 6.47 25.11 -15.62
CA GLY A 42 5.16 25.70 -16.00
C GLY A 42 3.95 25.43 -15.10
N GLY A 43 4.13 25.03 -13.83
CA GLY A 43 3.00 24.72 -12.95
C GLY A 43 2.46 25.93 -12.20
N ASP A 44 1.14 26.04 -12.11
CA ASP A 44 0.52 27.01 -11.20
C ASP A 44 0.86 26.65 -9.75
N GLU A 45 1.49 27.59 -9.05
CA GLU A 45 1.92 27.41 -7.66
C GLU A 45 0.78 27.57 -6.66
N SER A 46 -0.40 27.95 -7.14
CA SER A 46 -1.57 28.16 -6.33
C SER A 46 -2.85 27.83 -7.07
N ILE A 47 -3.87 27.44 -6.32
CA ILE A 47 -5.24 27.29 -6.82
C ILE A 47 -6.21 28.12 -6.00
N GLU A 48 -7.34 28.45 -6.60
CA GLU A 48 -8.50 28.96 -5.88
C GLU A 48 -9.50 27.83 -5.64
N ASN A 49 -9.92 27.69 -4.39
CA ASN A 49 -10.87 26.69 -3.93
C ASN A 49 -12.01 27.39 -3.21
N THR A 50 -13.24 27.12 -3.63
CA THR A 50 -14.44 27.62 -2.97
C THR A 50 -15.11 26.48 -2.22
N SER A 51 -15.09 26.54 -0.89
CA SER A 51 -15.72 25.55 -0.03
C SER A 51 -16.53 26.22 1.07
N GLY A 52 -17.75 25.71 1.30
CA GLY A 52 -18.69 26.31 2.25
C GLY A 52 -19.04 27.77 1.92
N GLY A 53 -19.07 28.14 0.64
CA GLY A 53 -19.36 29.51 0.19
C GLY A 53 -18.24 30.53 0.41
N VAL A 54 -17.06 30.09 0.84
CA VAL A 54 -15.89 30.97 1.06
C VAL A 54 -14.79 30.60 0.08
N ALA A 55 -14.41 31.57 -0.75
CA ALA A 55 -13.30 31.45 -1.70
C ALA A 55 -11.97 31.62 -0.97
N ARG A 56 -11.05 30.67 -1.17
CA ARG A 56 -9.72 30.64 -0.56
C ARG A 56 -8.68 30.34 -1.62
N ARG A 57 -7.53 31.00 -1.55
CA ARG A 57 -6.36 30.67 -2.38
C ARG A 57 -5.46 29.74 -1.60
N ILE A 58 -5.02 28.66 -2.23
CA ILE A 58 -4.08 27.71 -1.66
C ILE A 58 -2.78 27.85 -2.42
N CYS A 59 -1.70 28.20 -1.72
CA CYS A 59 -0.37 28.33 -2.28
C CYS A 59 0.47 27.12 -1.86
N PHE A 60 0.87 26.29 -2.83
CA PHE A 60 1.63 25.06 -2.59
C PHE A 60 3.09 25.35 -2.25
N ARG A 61 3.66 26.44 -2.79
CA ARG A 61 5.04 26.84 -2.48
C ARG A 61 5.22 27.17 -1.00
N THR A 62 4.28 27.93 -0.44
CA THR A 62 4.33 28.35 0.97
C THR A 62 3.56 27.41 1.89
N MET A 63 2.86 26.42 1.35
CA MET A 63 1.95 25.54 2.10
C MET A 63 0.99 26.34 2.96
N THR A 64 0.31 27.33 2.36
CA THR A 64 -0.67 28.16 3.05
C THR A 64 -2.00 28.24 2.30
N GLN A 65 -3.07 28.51 3.04
CA GLN A 65 -4.38 28.84 2.54
C GLN A 65 -4.77 30.25 3.00
N THR A 66 -5.11 31.13 2.06
CA THR A 66 -5.53 32.51 2.31
C THR A 66 -7.00 32.69 1.98
N ASN A 67 -7.78 33.22 2.93
CA ASN A 67 -9.16 33.62 2.67
C ASN A 67 -9.17 34.87 1.77
N LEU A 68 -9.79 34.79 0.60
CA LEU A 68 -9.76 35.88 -0.37
C LEU A 68 -10.58 37.09 0.06
N LYS A 69 -11.55 36.91 0.96
CA LYS A 69 -12.37 38.00 1.50
C LYS A 69 -11.68 38.73 2.65
N THR A 70 -11.01 38.01 3.55
CA THR A 70 -10.44 38.59 4.78
C THR A 70 -8.92 38.77 4.75
N GLY A 71 -8.23 38.18 3.79
CA GLY A 71 -6.76 38.16 3.70
C GLY A 71 -6.06 37.28 4.75
N VAL A 72 -6.80 36.70 5.69
CA VAL A 72 -6.24 35.83 6.73
C VAL A 72 -5.66 34.58 6.10
N SER A 73 -4.42 34.25 6.46
CA SER A 73 -3.69 33.09 5.96
C SER A 73 -3.47 32.05 7.06
N ARG A 74 -3.55 30.78 6.68
CA ARG A 74 -3.41 29.61 7.56
C ARG A 74 -2.43 28.63 6.95
N GLU A 75 -1.67 27.93 7.79
CA GLU A 75 -0.82 26.83 7.32
C GLU A 75 -1.68 25.66 6.85
N ILE A 76 -1.19 24.94 5.84
CA ILE A 76 -1.78 23.70 5.37
C ILE A 76 -0.76 22.58 5.34
N ARG A 77 -1.24 21.34 5.39
CA ARG A 77 -0.40 20.14 5.23
C ARG A 77 -1.15 19.03 4.54
N VAL A 78 -0.40 18.12 3.93
CA VAL A 78 -0.90 16.81 3.54
C VAL A 78 -0.47 15.78 4.58
N VAL A 79 -1.41 15.01 5.08
CA VAL A 79 -1.15 13.86 5.94
C VAL A 79 -1.31 12.62 5.08
N LEU A 80 -0.21 11.88 4.93
CA LEU A 80 -0.19 10.59 4.25
C LEU A 80 -0.44 9.50 5.31
N GLY A 81 -1.71 9.10 5.41
CA GLY A 81 -2.09 7.89 6.12
C GLY A 81 -2.00 6.66 5.21
N HIS A 82 -2.19 5.49 5.81
CA HIS A 82 -2.42 4.27 5.06
C HIS A 82 -3.86 4.28 4.53
N PRO A 83 -4.11 3.86 3.28
CA PRO A 83 -5.46 3.59 2.82
C PRO A 83 -6.24 2.78 3.87
N CYS A 84 -7.49 3.13 4.16
CA CYS A 84 -8.26 2.43 5.20
C CYS A 84 -8.52 0.95 4.86
N ASN A 85 -8.37 0.57 3.58
CA ASN A 85 -8.38 -0.82 3.14
C ASN A 85 -7.02 -1.54 3.27
N TRP A 86 -5.94 -0.84 3.62
CA TRP A 86 -4.64 -1.43 3.95
C TRP A 86 -4.52 -1.76 5.43
N THR A 87 -5.44 -1.26 6.25
CA THR A 87 -5.54 -1.59 7.67
C THR A 87 -6.63 -2.63 7.85
N GLU A 88 -6.22 -3.89 7.82
CA GLU A 88 -7.09 -4.97 8.25
C GLU A 88 -6.79 -5.26 9.72
N PRO A 89 -7.78 -5.12 10.61
CA PRO A 89 -7.50 -5.30 12.03
C PRO A 89 -7.09 -6.75 12.28
N PRO A 90 -6.19 -7.02 13.25
CA PRO A 90 -5.63 -8.35 13.48
C PRO A 90 -6.70 -9.45 13.58
N GLU A 91 -7.84 -9.16 14.21
CA GLU A 91 -8.98 -10.07 14.31
C GLU A 91 -9.59 -10.49 12.95
N ARG A 92 -9.50 -9.63 11.92
CA ARG A 92 -9.94 -9.94 10.55
C ARG A 92 -8.86 -10.69 9.75
N LEU A 93 -7.59 -10.41 10.01
CA LEU A 93 -6.47 -11.22 9.50
C LEU A 93 -6.46 -12.63 10.12
N LEU A 94 -6.91 -12.74 11.37
CA LEU A 94 -6.97 -13.96 12.18
C LEU A 94 -8.35 -14.63 12.18
N VAL A 95 -9.20 -14.40 11.15
CA VAL A 95 -10.52 -15.07 11.01
C VAL A 95 -10.42 -16.60 11.03
N GLN A 96 -9.22 -17.17 10.99
CA GLN A 96 -9.00 -18.58 11.24
C GLN A 96 -8.26 -18.73 12.57
N LYS A 97 -9.02 -19.05 13.62
CA LYS A 97 -8.64 -19.24 15.04
C LYS A 97 -7.46 -20.20 15.33
N ALA A 98 -6.75 -20.68 14.32
CA ALA A 98 -5.66 -21.65 14.42
C ALA A 98 -4.37 -21.20 13.69
N GLY A 99 -4.27 -19.92 13.34
CA GLY A 99 -3.07 -19.38 12.70
C GLY A 99 -1.97 -19.07 13.71
N VAL A 100 -0.74 -19.51 13.45
CA VAL A 100 0.43 -19.06 14.21
C VAL A 100 1.12 -17.95 13.42
N THR A 101 1.42 -16.83 14.09
CA THR A 101 2.15 -15.72 13.51
C THR A 101 3.59 -15.76 13.99
N HIS A 102 4.53 -15.84 13.04
CA HIS A 102 5.96 -15.83 13.32
C HIS A 102 6.61 -14.64 12.62
N GLU A 103 7.41 -13.87 13.34
CA GLU A 103 8.26 -12.87 12.70
C GLU A 103 9.39 -13.57 11.92
N ILE A 104 9.54 -13.20 10.66
CA ILE A 104 10.61 -13.71 9.79
C ILE A 104 11.88 -12.92 10.08
N THR A 105 12.90 -13.61 10.56
CA THR A 105 14.24 -13.04 10.79
C THR A 105 15.26 -13.46 9.73
N SER A 106 14.87 -14.34 8.80
CA SER A 106 15.73 -14.88 7.75
C SER A 106 16.05 -13.84 6.69
N GLN A 107 17.32 -13.41 6.60
CA GLN A 107 17.78 -12.38 5.65
C GLN A 107 17.51 -12.70 4.18
N PRO A 108 17.74 -13.93 3.68
CA PRO A 108 17.40 -14.27 2.30
C PRO A 108 15.90 -14.12 2.00
N LEU A 109 15.05 -14.45 2.97
CA LEU A 109 13.60 -14.34 2.83
C LEU A 109 13.15 -12.88 2.87
N LEU A 110 13.73 -12.08 3.76
CA LEU A 110 13.49 -10.63 3.82
C LEU A 110 13.89 -9.96 2.51
N ALA A 111 15.08 -10.26 1.99
CA ALA A 111 15.55 -9.74 0.70
C ALA A 111 14.65 -10.16 -0.46
N ALA A 112 14.13 -11.40 -0.46
CA ALA A 112 13.18 -11.86 -1.48
C ALA A 112 11.83 -11.11 -1.40
N VAL A 113 11.32 -10.86 -0.19
CA VAL A 113 10.09 -10.08 0.02
C VAL A 113 10.30 -8.62 -0.42
N GLU A 114 11.44 -8.03 -0.09
CA GLU A 114 11.82 -6.69 -0.53
C GLU A 114 11.90 -6.60 -2.06
N ALA A 115 12.60 -7.54 -2.69
CA ALA A 115 12.69 -7.63 -4.15
C ALA A 115 11.32 -7.80 -4.80
N LEU A 116 10.41 -8.58 -4.19
CA LEU A 116 9.05 -8.74 -4.68
C LEU A 116 8.28 -7.41 -4.58
N ILE A 117 8.24 -6.78 -3.40
CA ILE A 117 7.49 -5.53 -3.19
C ILE A 117 8.00 -4.43 -4.11
N THR A 118 9.32 -4.25 -4.20
CA THR A 118 9.93 -3.23 -5.06
C THR A 118 9.81 -3.58 -6.55
N GLY A 119 9.86 -4.86 -6.90
CA GLY A 119 9.88 -5.35 -8.28
C GLY A 119 8.50 -5.63 -8.90
N THR A 120 7.42 -5.74 -8.12
CA THR A 120 6.07 -6.01 -8.66
C THR A 120 5.10 -4.84 -8.48
N SER A 121 5.44 -3.86 -7.65
CA SER A 121 4.50 -2.80 -7.30
C SER A 121 4.64 -1.60 -8.23
N HIS A 122 3.58 -1.30 -8.98
CA HIS A 122 3.48 -0.16 -9.91
C HIS A 122 4.57 -0.11 -11.00
N VAL A 123 5.08 -1.27 -11.42
CA VAL A 123 5.96 -1.38 -12.59
C VAL A 123 5.19 -0.93 -13.83
N ALA A 124 5.88 -0.26 -14.75
CA ALA A 124 5.33 -0.01 -16.08
C ALA A 124 4.92 -1.34 -16.73
N ASP A 125 3.62 -1.54 -16.92
CA ASP A 125 3.06 -2.70 -17.60
C ASP A 125 2.36 -2.28 -18.91
N ALA A 126 1.80 -3.25 -19.63
CA ALA A 126 1.08 -2.96 -20.88
C ALA A 126 -0.13 -2.03 -20.67
N ARG A 127 -0.67 -1.96 -19.45
CA ARG A 127 -1.81 -1.10 -19.09
C ARG A 127 -1.36 0.30 -18.65
N TYR A 128 -0.16 0.44 -18.10
CA TYR A 128 0.43 1.68 -17.59
C TYR A 128 1.92 1.79 -18.00
N PRO A 129 2.23 1.90 -19.30
CA PRO A 129 3.60 1.84 -19.81
C PRO A 129 4.49 3.01 -19.36
N THR A 130 3.88 4.06 -18.82
CA THR A 130 4.55 5.25 -18.30
C THR A 130 4.58 5.32 -16.78
N SER A 131 4.15 4.26 -16.07
CA SER A 131 4.18 4.25 -14.61
C SER A 131 5.61 4.44 -14.10
N ARG A 132 5.87 5.60 -13.50
CA ARG A 132 7.11 5.93 -12.77
C ARG A 132 6.80 6.07 -11.28
N CYS A 133 5.92 5.23 -10.77
CA CYS A 133 5.51 5.30 -9.38
C CYS A 133 6.71 5.00 -8.47
N HIS A 134 7.30 6.04 -7.90
CA HIS A 134 8.40 5.92 -6.94
C HIS A 134 7.93 5.57 -5.53
N ALA A 135 6.61 5.51 -5.29
CA ALA A 135 6.06 5.27 -3.96
C ALA A 135 6.62 3.99 -3.33
N THR A 136 6.79 2.93 -4.13
CA THR A 136 7.30 1.63 -3.68
C THR A 136 8.81 1.59 -3.52
N SER A 137 9.55 2.43 -4.25
CA SER A 137 11.00 2.58 -4.08
C SER A 137 11.38 3.23 -2.74
N CYS A 138 10.43 3.91 -2.09
CA CYS A 138 10.60 4.51 -0.78
C CYS A 138 9.99 3.69 0.36
N VAL A 139 9.41 2.52 0.09
CA VAL A 139 8.83 1.67 1.13
C VAL A 139 9.94 1.04 1.94
N ARG A 140 9.92 1.27 3.25
CA ARG A 140 10.80 0.58 4.19
C ARG A 140 10.05 -0.55 4.88
N ILE A 141 10.55 -1.77 4.73
CA ILE A 141 10.00 -2.93 5.42
C ILE A 141 10.48 -2.89 6.87
N HIS A 142 9.55 -2.76 7.81
CA HIS A 142 9.87 -2.75 9.23
C HIS A 142 9.95 -4.16 9.82
N ARG A 143 8.92 -4.96 9.56
CA ARG A 143 8.80 -6.35 10.03
C ARG A 143 8.05 -7.16 8.98
N VAL A 144 8.42 -8.43 8.86
CA VAL A 144 7.70 -9.39 8.02
C VAL A 144 7.19 -10.48 8.93
N HIS A 145 5.89 -10.70 8.92
CA HIS A 145 5.26 -11.76 9.69
C HIS A 145 4.76 -12.85 8.75
N ARG A 146 5.22 -14.08 8.97
CA ARG A 146 4.63 -15.27 8.36
C ARG A 146 3.36 -15.60 9.13
N ILE A 147 2.25 -15.68 8.41
CA ILE A 147 0.99 -16.19 8.95
C ILE A 147 0.85 -17.63 8.47
N GLU A 148 1.03 -18.58 9.38
CA GLU A 148 0.83 -19.99 9.09
C GLU A 148 -0.61 -20.35 9.43
N ASN A 149 -1.40 -20.59 8.39
CA ASN A 149 -2.79 -20.97 8.54
C ASN A 149 -2.99 -22.42 8.09
N TRP A 150 -3.11 -23.33 9.06
CA TRP A 150 -3.20 -24.76 8.79
C TRP A 150 -4.44 -25.14 7.96
N ALA A 151 -5.58 -24.48 8.20
CA ALA A 151 -6.81 -24.76 7.46
C ALA A 151 -6.68 -24.32 5.99
N LEU A 152 -6.13 -23.14 5.71
CA LEU A 152 -5.83 -22.70 4.34
C LEU A 152 -4.79 -23.60 3.67
N TRP A 153 -3.76 -24.01 4.40
CA TRP A 153 -2.73 -24.92 3.88
C TRP A 153 -3.32 -26.27 3.47
N ASN A 154 -4.18 -26.88 4.29
CA ASN A 154 -4.83 -28.13 3.93
C ASN A 154 -5.73 -27.98 2.69
N ARG A 155 -6.54 -26.90 2.62
CA ARG A 155 -7.35 -26.63 1.43
C ARG A 155 -6.50 -26.45 0.17
N TYR A 156 -5.39 -25.73 0.29
CA TYR A 156 -4.44 -25.54 -0.80
C TYR A 156 -3.83 -26.87 -1.25
N ARG A 157 -3.39 -27.71 -0.31
CA ARG A 157 -2.84 -29.04 -0.61
C ARG A 157 -3.86 -29.93 -1.33
N ASP A 158 -5.10 -29.94 -0.88
CA ASP A 158 -6.16 -30.74 -1.51
C ASP A 158 -6.53 -30.20 -2.90
N TYR A 159 -6.51 -28.88 -3.08
CA TYR A 159 -6.63 -28.25 -4.40
C TYR A 159 -5.47 -28.64 -5.33
N ALA A 160 -4.23 -28.52 -4.87
CA ALA A 160 -3.04 -28.86 -5.65
C ALA A 160 -3.03 -30.33 -6.10
N ARG A 161 -3.45 -31.26 -5.22
CA ARG A 161 -3.64 -32.68 -5.56
C ARG A 161 -4.66 -32.86 -6.68
N ARG A 162 -5.87 -32.27 -6.53
CA ARG A 162 -6.91 -32.34 -7.56
C ARG A 162 -6.46 -31.78 -8.90
N LEU A 163 -5.71 -30.67 -8.89
CA LEU A 163 -5.16 -30.07 -10.09
C LEU A 163 -4.12 -30.99 -10.74
N GLY A 164 -3.25 -31.62 -9.95
CA GLY A 164 -2.30 -32.64 -10.42
C GLY A 164 -3.02 -33.81 -11.10
N ASP A 165 -4.04 -34.38 -10.44
CA ASP A 165 -4.85 -35.47 -10.98
C ASP A 165 -5.55 -35.08 -12.29
N GLU A 166 -6.01 -33.83 -12.39
CA GLU A 166 -6.62 -33.30 -13.62
C GLU A 166 -5.61 -33.09 -14.74
N CYS A 167 -4.44 -32.53 -14.46
CA CYS A 167 -3.35 -32.41 -15.43
C CYS A 167 -2.91 -33.78 -15.94
N SER A 168 -2.74 -34.77 -15.05
CA SER A 168 -2.42 -36.15 -15.42
C SER A 168 -3.48 -36.77 -16.31
N ARG A 169 -4.77 -36.59 -15.98
CA ARG A 169 -5.88 -37.06 -16.85
C ARG A 169 -5.88 -36.41 -18.23
N ARG A 170 -5.43 -35.15 -18.32
CA ARG A 170 -5.35 -34.40 -19.58
C ARG A 170 -4.03 -34.63 -20.35
N GLY A 171 -3.13 -35.47 -19.85
CA GLY A 171 -1.81 -35.68 -20.45
C GLY A 171 -0.92 -34.43 -20.44
N ALA A 172 -1.25 -33.43 -19.63
CA ALA A 172 -0.44 -32.23 -19.49
C ALA A 172 0.69 -32.49 -18.49
N LEU A 173 1.91 -32.06 -18.84
CA LEU A 173 3.03 -32.03 -17.90
C LEU A 173 2.68 -31.03 -16.79
N SER A 174 2.29 -31.54 -15.63
CA SER A 174 2.20 -30.73 -14.42
C SER A 174 3.62 -30.32 -14.07
N GLY A 175 3.99 -29.08 -14.40
CA GLY A 175 5.16 -28.46 -13.79
C GLY A 175 4.97 -28.56 -12.28
N GLU A 176 5.91 -29.22 -11.61
CA GLU A 176 5.87 -29.39 -10.16
C GLU A 176 5.60 -28.02 -9.52
N ILE A 177 4.47 -27.89 -8.79
CA ILE A 177 4.13 -26.65 -8.12
C ILE A 177 5.13 -26.48 -6.98
N LYS A 178 6.25 -25.82 -7.28
CA LYS A 178 7.28 -25.53 -6.30
C LYS A 178 6.71 -24.49 -5.34
N PRO A 179 6.70 -24.76 -4.02
CA PRO A 179 6.32 -23.75 -3.05
C PRO A 179 7.27 -22.57 -3.21
N LEU A 180 6.73 -21.40 -3.57
CA LEU A 180 7.52 -20.20 -3.91
C LEU A 180 8.39 -19.72 -2.73
N LEU A 181 8.02 -20.07 -1.50
CA LEU A 181 8.72 -19.70 -0.28
C LEU A 181 8.63 -20.86 0.71
N GLY A 182 9.79 -21.45 1.06
CA GLY A 182 9.99 -22.38 2.18
C GLY A 182 8.75 -23.16 2.63
N SER A 183 8.42 -24.25 1.93
CA SER A 183 7.44 -25.22 2.41
C SER A 183 7.85 -25.69 3.82
N MET A 184 6.88 -25.81 4.73
CA MET A 184 7.07 -26.28 6.12
C MET A 184 7.83 -27.61 6.25
N ARG A 185 8.04 -28.35 5.16
CA ARG A 185 8.83 -29.58 5.16
C ARG A 185 10.24 -29.40 5.70
N THR A 186 10.85 -28.22 5.57
CA THR A 186 12.22 -28.00 6.02
C THR A 186 12.37 -27.81 7.54
N PHE A 187 11.29 -27.46 8.26
CA PHE A 187 11.34 -27.19 9.70
C PHE A 187 10.90 -28.36 10.59
N MET A 188 10.29 -29.40 10.01
CA MET A 188 9.77 -30.55 10.76
C MET A 188 10.51 -31.86 10.46
N ALA A 189 11.74 -31.83 9.95
CA ALA A 189 12.61 -32.99 10.11
C ALA A 189 12.85 -33.15 11.62
N PRO A 190 12.35 -34.21 12.29
CA PRO A 190 12.74 -34.46 13.67
C PRO A 190 14.26 -34.63 13.67
N LYS A 191 14.95 -33.92 14.56
CA LYS A 191 16.29 -34.33 14.98
C LYS A 191 16.12 -35.70 15.62
N VAL A 192 16.32 -36.75 14.83
CA VAL A 192 16.62 -38.07 15.38
C VAL A 192 18.05 -37.94 15.90
N GLU A 193 18.17 -37.47 17.15
CA GLU A 193 19.38 -37.70 17.93
C GLU A 193 19.40 -39.20 18.22
N THR A 194 20.14 -39.93 17.39
CA THR A 194 20.62 -41.27 17.74
C THR A 194 21.51 -41.14 18.97
N LEU A 195 21.07 -41.77 20.06
CA LEU A 195 21.87 -42.10 21.24
C LEU A 195 23.07 -42.99 20.87
#